data_AF-A0A381CCA2-F1
#
_entry.id   AF-A0A381CCA2-F1
#
_cell.length_a   1.000
_cell.length_b   1.000
_cell.length_c   1.000
_cell.angle_alpha   90.00
_cell.angle_beta   90.00
_cell.angle_gamma   90.00
#
_symmetry.space_group_name_H-M   'P 1'
#
loop_
_entity.id
_entity.type
_entity.pdbx_description
1 polymer ?
#
loop_
_entity_poly.entity_id
_entity_poly.type
_entity_poly.pdbx_seq_one_letter_code
_entity_poly.pdbx_strand_id
1 'polypeptide(L)'
;MGYKYKATMYYSDDETDKFLRDKAAKPNGKKSASHYLYSLVTRERENAASVELNQEEVGVVRIYPEYTSSRRIEVSGLISFIALPAFSLESKATQKRLDHKSLMKEIDEKIYQHISSNFNNPSYDESFLVVIKTYVTCYYNSNVSETGNCEGNFLANCTLIHVTRSEWARWWGKYDFENIQYIKFRDLSKSRVRKNMGLCQLAEIVPLETVGAFFIPVRTTAKAFPSDKFPFPLLKGVDITFNKDRVRLKPMNDTQKKRHFG
;
A
#
# COMPACT_ATOMS: atom_id res chain seq x y z
N MET A 1 -40.59 31.67 -26.77
CA MET A 1 -40.79 31.75 -25.32
C MET A 1 -41.08 30.35 -24.79
N GLY A 2 -40.15 29.75 -24.04
CA GLY A 2 -40.31 28.37 -23.55
C GLY A 2 -41.20 28.33 -22.31
N TYR A 3 -42.29 27.56 -22.37
CA TYR A 3 -43.12 27.27 -21.21
C TYR A 3 -42.28 26.55 -20.15
N LYS A 4 -41.94 27.26 -19.07
CA LYS A 4 -41.42 26.64 -17.84
C LYS A 4 -42.57 25.81 -17.26
N TYR A 5 -42.43 24.48 -17.29
CA TYR A 5 -43.36 23.55 -16.65
C TYR A 5 -43.62 24.02 -15.20
N LYS A 6 -44.82 24.51 -14.94
CA LYS A 6 -45.28 24.80 -13.57
C LYS A 6 -45.75 23.46 -13.01
N ALA A 7 -44.96 22.88 -12.12
CA ALA A 7 -45.41 21.76 -11.32
C ALA A 7 -46.45 22.27 -10.32
N THR A 8 -47.69 21.82 -10.44
CA THR A 8 -48.75 22.09 -9.47
C THR A 8 -48.71 20.98 -8.42
N MET A 9 -48.52 21.36 -7.16
CA MET A 9 -48.50 20.46 -6.03
C MET A 9 -49.84 20.55 -5.30
N TYR A 10 -50.48 19.41 -5.05
CA TYR A 10 -51.70 19.31 -4.27
C TYR A 10 -51.34 18.83 -2.87
N TYR A 11 -51.82 19.53 -1.84
CA TYR A 11 -51.65 19.13 -0.45
C TYR A 11 -52.82 18.25 -0.03
N SER A 12 -52.54 17.26 0.81
CA SER A 12 -53.52 16.28 1.27
C SER A 12 -54.48 16.83 2.35
N ASP A 13 -54.12 17.95 2.98
CA ASP A 13 -54.92 18.58 4.03
C ASP A 13 -54.85 20.12 3.94
N ASP A 14 -55.90 20.77 4.46
CA ASP A 14 -56.04 22.22 4.47
C ASP A 14 -55.11 22.90 5.49
N GLU A 15 -54.66 22.15 6.50
CA GLU A 15 -53.73 22.64 7.52
C GLU A 15 -52.34 22.92 6.93
N THR A 16 -51.84 22.05 6.06
CA THR A 16 -50.56 22.23 5.37
C THR A 16 -50.60 23.40 4.40
N ASP A 17 -51.70 23.60 3.68
CA ASP A 17 -51.85 24.76 2.77
C ASP A 17 -51.86 26.08 3.58
N LYS A 18 -52.56 26.11 4.72
CA LYS A 18 -52.58 27.27 5.61
C LYS A 18 -51.19 27.58 6.18
N PHE A 19 -50.48 26.57 6.68
CA PHE A 19 -49.12 26.71 7.19
C PHE A 19 -48.16 27.29 6.14
N LEU A 20 -48.23 26.80 4.90
CA LEU A 20 -47.37 27.28 3.82
C LEU A 20 -47.70 28.72 3.40
N ARG A 21 -48.98 29.11 3.40
CA ARG A 21 -49.40 30.50 3.10
C ARG A 21 -48.90 31.49 4.15
N ASP A 22 -48.90 31.10 5.42
CA ASP A 22 -48.45 31.94 6.53
C ASP A 22 -46.92 32.13 6.50
N LYS A 23 -46.16 31.08 6.15
CA LYS A 23 -44.70 31.14 6.06
C LYS A 23 -44.17 31.73 4.76
N ALA A 24 -44.94 31.69 3.67
CA ALA A 24 -44.53 32.21 2.36
C ALA A 24 -44.72 33.74 2.21
N ALA A 25 -45.17 34.42 3.26
CA ALA A 25 -45.31 35.88 3.29
C ALA A 25 -43.92 36.54 3.37
N LYS A 26 -43.52 37.23 2.29
CA LYS A 26 -42.33 38.07 2.30
C LYS A 26 -42.63 39.40 3.03
N PRO A 27 -41.60 40.09 3.59
CA PRO A 27 -41.77 41.39 4.25
C PRO A 27 -42.47 42.44 3.37
N ASN A 28 -42.39 42.26 2.05
CA ASN A 28 -42.91 43.16 1.03
C ASN A 28 -44.35 42.80 0.60
N GLY A 29 -45.07 41.99 1.37
CA GLY A 29 -46.47 41.58 1.11
C GLY A 29 -46.69 40.58 -0.03
N LYS A 30 -45.68 40.33 -0.87
CA LYS A 30 -45.75 39.33 -1.95
C LYS A 30 -45.62 37.91 -1.39
N LYS A 31 -46.61 37.05 -1.67
CA LYS A 31 -46.63 35.63 -1.26
C LYS A 31 -46.06 34.74 -2.37
N SER A 32 -45.12 33.86 -2.04
CA SER A 32 -44.61 32.86 -2.99
C SER A 32 -44.33 31.52 -2.30
N ALA A 33 -45.39 30.72 -2.16
CA ALA A 33 -45.31 29.38 -1.55
C ALA A 33 -44.33 28.47 -2.28
N SER A 34 -44.27 28.57 -3.62
CA SER A 34 -43.33 27.81 -4.45
C SER A 34 -41.87 28.14 -4.13
N HIS A 35 -41.55 29.41 -3.84
CA HIS A 35 -40.18 29.79 -3.51
C HIS A 35 -39.79 29.38 -2.09
N TYR A 36 -40.74 29.44 -1.15
CA TYR A 36 -40.54 28.94 0.21
C TYR A 36 -40.29 27.42 0.22
N LEU A 37 -41.12 26.64 -0.47
CA LEU A 37 -40.91 25.20 -0.63
C LEU A 37 -39.60 24.89 -1.33
N TYR A 38 -39.27 25.61 -2.41
CA TYR A 38 -37.99 25.47 -3.08
C TYR A 38 -36.82 25.71 -2.11
N SER A 39 -36.90 26.72 -1.23
CA SER A 39 -35.87 26.99 -0.23
C SER A 39 -35.75 25.89 0.82
N LEU A 40 -36.87 25.29 1.26
CA LEU A 40 -36.87 24.16 2.19
C LEU A 40 -36.24 22.93 1.56
N VAL A 41 -36.66 22.56 0.34
CA VAL A 41 -36.11 21.41 -0.40
C VAL A 41 -34.63 21.61 -0.71
N THR A 42 -34.23 22.83 -1.09
CA THR A 42 -32.82 23.16 -1.34
C THR A 42 -32.00 23.00 -0.07
N ARG A 43 -32.49 23.56 1.06
CA ARG A 43 -31.83 23.43 2.36
C ARG A 43 -31.74 21.98 2.83
N GLU A 44 -32.80 21.19 2.68
CA GLU A 44 -32.79 19.75 3.01
C GLU A 44 -31.79 18.98 2.12
N ARG A 45 -31.72 19.30 0.82
CA ARG A 45 -30.75 18.68 -0.10
C ARG A 45 -29.31 19.11 0.18
N GLU A 46 -29.08 20.37 0.52
CA GLU A 46 -27.76 20.88 0.94
C GLU A 46 -27.34 20.29 2.29
N ASN A 47 -28.29 20.12 3.22
CA ASN A 47 -28.06 19.43 4.49
C ASN A 47 -27.76 17.94 4.28
N ALA A 48 -28.51 17.26 3.41
CA ALA A 48 -28.23 15.86 3.07
C ALA A 48 -26.86 15.70 2.39
N ALA A 49 -26.52 16.57 1.44
CA ALA A 49 -25.21 16.56 0.76
C ALA A 49 -24.05 16.89 1.71
N SER A 50 -24.25 17.77 2.69
CA SER A 50 -23.24 18.08 3.72
C SER A 50 -23.13 16.99 4.79
N VAL A 51 -24.20 16.21 5.05
CA VAL A 51 -24.14 15.01 5.90
C VAL A 51 -23.43 13.86 5.17
N GLU A 52 -23.65 13.66 3.87
CA GLU A 52 -22.90 12.67 3.06
C GLU A 52 -21.41 13.01 2.94
N LEU A 53 -21.05 14.30 2.86
CA LEU A 53 -19.65 14.73 2.83
C LEU A 53 -18.95 14.63 4.20
N ASN A 54 -19.70 14.69 5.31
CA ASN A 54 -19.18 14.66 6.68
C ASN A 54 -19.32 13.31 7.38
N GLN A 55 -19.92 12.30 6.74
CA GLN A 55 -19.81 10.92 7.18
C GLN A 55 -18.44 10.37 6.77
N GLU A 56 -17.43 10.64 7.58
CA GLU A 56 -16.32 9.70 7.69
C GLU A 56 -16.93 8.36 8.11
N GLU A 57 -17.11 7.43 7.17
CA GLU A 57 -17.56 6.07 7.44
C GLU A 57 -16.54 5.39 8.36
N VAL A 58 -16.79 5.50 9.67
CA VAL A 58 -15.93 4.95 10.71
C VAL A 58 -15.95 3.43 10.57
N GLY A 59 -14.83 2.85 10.15
CA GLY A 59 -14.65 1.40 10.07
C GLY A 59 -14.75 0.77 8.69
N VAL A 60 -14.87 1.56 7.61
CA VAL A 60 -14.81 1.03 6.23
C VAL A 60 -13.37 1.05 5.71
N VAL A 61 -12.88 -0.10 5.21
CA VAL A 61 -11.62 -0.17 4.46
C VAL A 61 -11.92 0.17 3.01
N ARG A 62 -11.38 1.30 2.52
CA ARG A 62 -11.57 1.74 1.13
C ARG A 62 -10.49 1.13 0.24
N ILE A 63 -10.89 0.27 -0.70
CA ILE A 63 -9.97 -0.29 -1.69
C ILE A 63 -9.99 0.59 -2.95
N TYR A 64 -8.83 1.09 -3.34
CA TYR A 64 -8.61 1.89 -4.55
C TYR A 64 -8.21 1.00 -5.72
N PRO A 65 -8.38 1.47 -6.98
CA PRO A 65 -7.88 0.77 -8.16
C PRO A 65 -6.40 0.40 -8.03
N GLU A 66 -6.00 -0.70 -8.68
CA GLU A 66 -4.64 -1.19 -8.57
C GLU A 66 -3.60 -0.19 -9.11
N TYR A 67 -2.46 -0.13 -8.44
CA TYR A 67 -1.30 0.60 -8.91
C TYR A 67 -0.51 -0.24 -9.91
N THR A 68 -0.48 0.22 -11.16
CA THR A 68 0.08 -0.53 -12.29
C THR A 68 1.44 0.00 -12.77
N SER A 69 1.83 1.21 -12.36
CA SER A 69 3.10 1.84 -12.77
C SER A 69 4.30 1.29 -12.01
N SER A 70 4.59 0.01 -12.22
CA SER A 70 5.71 -0.69 -11.59
C SER A 70 6.44 -1.59 -12.58
N ARG A 71 7.73 -1.85 -12.31
CA ARG A 71 8.58 -2.71 -13.15
C ARG A 71 9.09 -3.90 -12.35
N ARG A 72 8.98 -5.11 -12.89
CA ARG A 72 9.59 -6.29 -12.28
C ARG A 72 11.06 -6.42 -12.67
N ILE A 73 11.88 -6.82 -11.71
CA ILE A 73 13.24 -7.27 -11.92
C ILE A 73 13.48 -8.57 -11.16
N GLU A 74 14.51 -9.30 -11.59
CA GLU A 74 15.03 -10.46 -10.90
C GLU A 74 16.48 -10.17 -10.51
N VAL A 75 16.81 -10.39 -9.24
CA VAL A 75 18.16 -10.23 -8.71
C VAL A 75 18.62 -11.58 -8.18
N SER A 76 19.77 -12.03 -8.64
CA SER A 76 20.40 -13.26 -8.14
C SER A 76 21.87 -13.03 -7.88
N GLY A 77 22.45 -13.89 -7.05
CA GLY A 77 23.86 -13.80 -6.75
C GLY A 77 24.30 -14.71 -5.62
N LEU A 78 25.61 -14.82 -5.48
CA LEU A 78 26.23 -15.49 -4.37
C LEU A 78 26.19 -14.61 -3.11
N ILE A 79 25.94 -15.24 -1.98
CA ILE A 79 25.96 -14.63 -0.65
C ILE A 79 26.86 -15.43 0.27
N SER A 80 27.53 -14.73 1.18
CA SER A 80 28.30 -15.32 2.26
C SER A 80 27.84 -14.66 3.56
N PHE A 81 27.47 -15.45 4.55
CA PHE A 81 26.99 -14.94 5.83
C PHE A 81 27.53 -15.79 6.97
N ILE A 82 27.76 -15.13 8.10
CA ILE A 82 28.20 -15.81 9.32
C ILE A 82 26.97 -16.49 9.94
N ALA A 83 27.01 -17.81 10.06
CA ALA A 83 26.10 -18.56 10.89
C ALA A 83 26.67 -18.64 12.30
N LEU A 84 25.90 -18.32 13.34
CA LEU A 84 26.45 -18.39 14.69
C LEU A 84 26.73 -19.86 15.05
N PRO A 85 27.85 -20.17 15.72
CA PRO A 85 28.16 -21.53 16.10
C PRO A 85 27.07 -22.10 17.03
N ALA A 86 26.68 -23.36 16.79
CA ALA A 86 25.57 -24.04 17.48
C ALA A 86 25.70 -24.10 19.01
N PHE A 87 26.89 -23.80 19.56
CA PHE A 87 27.20 -23.80 20.99
C PHE A 87 26.90 -22.47 21.70
N SER A 88 26.54 -21.41 20.95
CA SER A 88 26.42 -20.05 21.48
C SER A 88 25.06 -19.70 22.08
N LEU A 89 24.00 -20.47 21.85
CA LEU A 89 22.63 -20.09 22.18
C LEU A 89 21.82 -21.24 22.80
N GLU A 90 21.11 -20.92 23.88
CA GLU A 90 20.28 -21.84 24.67
C GLU A 90 19.14 -22.51 23.86
N SER A 91 18.83 -22.05 22.64
CA SER A 91 17.82 -22.68 21.79
C SER A 91 18.18 -22.69 20.29
N LYS A 92 17.99 -23.87 19.66
CA LYS A 92 18.11 -24.07 18.19
C LYS A 92 17.19 -23.13 17.39
N ALA A 93 16.07 -22.70 17.95
CA ALA A 93 15.12 -21.81 17.30
C ALA A 93 15.62 -20.35 17.25
N THR A 94 16.24 -19.87 18.32
CA THR A 94 16.85 -18.52 18.39
C THR A 94 18.04 -18.43 17.45
N GLN A 95 18.87 -19.48 17.44
CA GLN A 95 19.99 -19.63 16.52
C GLN A 95 19.55 -19.52 15.05
N LYS A 96 18.57 -20.35 14.65
CA LYS A 96 18.02 -20.34 13.29
C LYS A 96 17.46 -18.97 12.89
N ARG A 97 16.84 -18.24 13.82
CA ARG A 97 16.32 -16.88 13.55
C ARG A 97 17.43 -15.86 13.30
N LEU A 98 18.53 -15.95 14.03
CA LEU A 98 19.66 -15.03 13.87
C LEU A 98 20.42 -15.29 12.57
N ASP A 99 20.67 -16.55 12.22
CA ASP A 99 21.30 -16.93 10.95
C ASP A 99 20.49 -16.45 9.76
N HIS A 100 19.18 -16.66 9.85
CA HIS A 100 18.19 -16.16 8.90
C HIS A 100 18.22 -14.63 8.76
N LYS A 101 18.30 -13.89 9.88
CA LYS A 101 18.41 -12.42 9.85
C LYS A 101 19.70 -11.95 9.16
N SER A 102 20.81 -12.63 9.46
CA SER A 102 22.12 -12.38 8.82
C SER A 102 22.05 -12.61 7.31
N LEU A 103 21.49 -13.75 6.90
CA LEU A 103 21.25 -14.11 5.50
C LEU A 103 20.37 -13.08 4.77
N MET A 104 19.29 -12.59 5.40
CA MET A 104 18.45 -11.58 4.75
C MET A 104 19.14 -10.24 4.59
N LYS A 105 19.98 -9.85 5.55
CA LYS A 105 20.76 -8.62 5.45
C LYS A 105 21.71 -8.68 4.24
N GLU A 106 22.36 -9.82 4.04
CA GLU A 106 23.27 -10.02 2.91
C GLU A 106 22.53 -9.99 1.55
N ILE A 107 21.36 -10.63 1.49
CA ILE A 107 20.49 -10.55 0.30
C ILE A 107 20.08 -9.11 0.01
N ASP A 108 19.71 -8.35 1.05
CA ASP A 108 19.29 -6.96 0.92
C ASP A 108 20.43 -6.08 0.40
N GLU A 109 21.65 -6.30 0.90
CA GLU A 109 22.85 -5.62 0.42
C GLU A 109 23.15 -5.92 -1.05
N LYS A 110 23.03 -7.19 -1.48
CA LYS A 110 23.18 -7.56 -2.90
C LYS A 110 22.11 -6.94 -3.78
N ILE A 111 20.88 -6.84 -3.30
CA ILE A 111 19.82 -6.13 -4.02
C ILE A 111 20.17 -4.65 -4.16
N TYR A 112 20.60 -3.99 -3.08
CA TYR A 112 21.04 -2.60 -3.15
C TYR A 112 22.17 -2.39 -4.16
N GLN A 113 23.21 -3.22 -4.11
CA GLN A 113 24.34 -3.16 -5.05
C GLN A 113 23.88 -3.31 -6.51
N HIS A 114 22.99 -4.27 -6.77
CA HIS A 114 22.43 -4.48 -8.11
C HIS A 114 21.63 -3.27 -8.59
N ILE A 115 20.80 -2.69 -7.70
CA ILE A 115 20.00 -1.51 -8.03
C ILE A 115 20.88 -0.30 -8.30
N SER A 116 21.84 -0.01 -7.43
CA SER A 116 22.76 1.12 -7.58
C SER A 116 23.60 1.02 -8.86
N SER A 117 23.95 -0.19 -9.30
CA SER A 117 24.75 -0.39 -10.52
C SER A 117 23.94 -0.22 -11.81
N ASN A 118 22.67 -0.65 -11.81
CA ASN A 118 21.83 -0.70 -13.01
C ASN A 118 20.85 0.47 -13.13
N PHE A 119 20.55 1.15 -12.03
CA PHE A 119 19.59 2.23 -11.94
C PHE A 119 20.28 3.45 -11.32
N ASN A 120 21.22 4.03 -12.07
CA ASN A 120 21.75 5.36 -11.76
C ASN A 120 20.59 6.36 -11.78
N ASN A 121 20.38 7.08 -10.69
CA ASN A 121 19.42 8.19 -10.66
C ASN A 121 19.94 9.30 -11.60
N PRO A 122 19.27 9.62 -12.72
CA PRO A 122 19.56 10.86 -13.40
C PRO A 122 19.16 12.01 -12.46
N SER A 123 20.18 12.73 -11.99
CA SER A 123 20.20 13.81 -10.99
C SER A 123 19.26 15.01 -11.24
N TYR A 124 18.36 14.96 -12.22
CA TYR A 124 17.64 16.15 -12.69
C TYR A 124 16.19 16.24 -12.24
N ASP A 125 15.59 15.17 -11.73
CA ASP A 125 14.19 15.19 -11.28
C ASP A 125 14.08 14.62 -9.86
N GLU A 126 13.51 15.40 -8.94
CA GLU A 126 13.25 14.99 -7.55
C GLU A 126 12.45 13.68 -7.56
N SER A 127 13.13 12.58 -7.29
CA SER A 127 12.56 11.24 -7.40
C SER A 127 13.21 10.28 -6.42
N PHE A 128 12.47 9.25 -6.05
CA PHE A 128 12.98 8.16 -5.23
C PHE A 128 12.49 6.82 -5.77
N LEU A 129 13.26 5.78 -5.49
CA LEU A 129 12.99 4.42 -5.93
C LEU A 129 12.53 3.58 -4.74
N VAL A 130 11.40 2.90 -4.88
CA VAL A 130 10.95 1.88 -3.94
C VAL A 130 11.17 0.51 -4.56
N VAL A 131 11.83 -0.38 -3.83
CA VAL A 131 12.13 -1.76 -4.22
C VAL A 131 11.37 -2.68 -3.30
N ILE A 132 10.43 -3.45 -3.83
CA ILE A 132 9.60 -4.37 -3.06
C ILE A 132 10.05 -5.78 -3.37
N LYS A 133 10.71 -6.44 -2.41
CA LYS A 133 11.02 -7.88 -2.46
C LYS A 133 9.72 -8.65 -2.37
N THR A 134 9.28 -9.21 -3.49
CA THR A 134 8.02 -9.96 -3.55
C THR A 134 8.22 -11.42 -3.19
N TYR A 135 9.36 -12.00 -3.58
CA TYR A 135 9.66 -13.40 -3.35
C TYR A 135 11.17 -13.61 -3.25
N VAL A 136 11.61 -14.43 -2.30
CA VAL A 136 13.02 -14.77 -2.12
C VAL A 136 13.16 -16.28 -2.02
N THR A 137 14.04 -16.86 -2.82
CA THR A 137 14.52 -18.23 -2.65
C THR A 137 16.02 -18.20 -2.43
N CYS A 138 16.48 -18.88 -1.38
CA CYS A 138 17.89 -19.02 -1.11
C CYS A 138 18.24 -20.48 -0.83
N TYR A 139 19.27 -20.94 -1.52
CA TYR A 139 19.90 -22.23 -1.26
C TYR A 139 21.25 -21.96 -0.60
N TYR A 140 21.50 -22.52 0.57
CA TYR A 140 22.73 -22.28 1.33
C TYR A 140 23.39 -23.57 1.79
N ASN A 141 24.72 -23.57 1.89
CA ASN A 141 25.47 -24.68 2.45
C ASN A 141 25.45 -24.57 3.98
N SER A 142 24.83 -25.56 4.63
CA SER A 142 24.77 -25.66 6.08
C SER A 142 26.00 -26.28 6.71
N ASN A 143 26.97 -26.75 5.90
CA ASN A 143 28.25 -27.23 6.43
C ASN A 143 29.03 -26.00 6.84
N VAL A 144 28.93 -25.68 8.13
CA VAL A 144 29.66 -24.61 8.79
C VAL A 144 31.15 -24.86 8.52
N SER A 145 31.79 -23.97 7.76
CA SER A 145 33.25 -23.93 7.71
C SER A 145 33.81 -23.77 9.13
N GLU A 146 35.05 -24.16 9.40
CA GLU A 146 35.66 -24.01 10.75
C GLU A 146 35.56 -22.56 11.30
N THR A 147 35.33 -21.58 10.42
CA THR A 147 35.17 -20.16 10.71
C THR A 147 33.73 -19.69 10.95
N GLY A 148 32.72 -20.56 10.85
CA GLY A 148 31.31 -20.15 11.01
C GLY A 148 30.66 -19.59 9.74
N ASN A 149 31.39 -19.52 8.63
CA ASN A 149 30.89 -18.93 7.39
C ASN A 149 30.06 -19.93 6.57
N CYS A 150 28.86 -19.51 6.20
CA CYS A 150 27.96 -20.20 5.28
C CYS A 150 27.92 -19.45 3.96
N GLU A 151 27.86 -20.20 2.86
CA GLU A 151 27.73 -19.65 1.51
C GLU A 151 26.44 -20.13 0.86
N GLY A 152 25.88 -19.32 -0.02
CA GLY A 152 24.66 -19.66 -0.71
C GLY A 152 24.47 -18.89 -2.00
N ASN A 153 23.43 -19.26 -2.73
CA ASN A 153 22.95 -18.54 -3.88
C ASN A 153 21.48 -18.17 -3.63
N PHE A 154 21.12 -16.93 -3.95
CA PHE A 154 19.76 -16.46 -3.83
C PHE A 154 19.18 -16.02 -5.18
N LEU A 155 17.86 -16.03 -5.22
CA LEU A 155 17.04 -15.48 -6.28
C LEU A 155 15.93 -14.65 -5.63
N ALA A 156 15.88 -13.36 -5.93
CA ALA A 156 14.89 -12.42 -5.44
C ALA A 156 14.11 -11.80 -6.60
N ASN A 157 12.79 -11.97 -6.57
CA ASN A 157 11.89 -11.22 -7.43
C ASN A 157 11.55 -9.89 -6.77
N CYS A 158 11.86 -8.79 -7.44
CA CYS A 158 11.58 -7.45 -6.92
C CYS A 158 10.65 -6.67 -7.85
N THR A 159 9.78 -5.88 -7.27
CA THR A 159 8.98 -4.87 -7.97
C THR A 159 9.54 -3.50 -7.67
N LEU A 160 9.87 -2.75 -8.72
CA LEU A 160 10.37 -1.39 -8.66
C LEU A 160 9.24 -0.40 -8.90
N ILE A 161 9.15 0.60 -8.03
CA ILE A 161 8.28 1.76 -8.21
C ILE A 161 9.17 3.00 -8.19
N HIS A 162 9.25 3.67 -9.33
CA HIS A 162 9.94 4.96 -9.42
C HIS A 162 8.92 6.07 -9.21
N VAL A 163 9.11 6.87 -8.16
CA VAL A 163 8.18 7.92 -7.77
C VAL A 163 8.85 9.26 -8.03
N THR A 164 8.43 9.93 -9.10
CA THR A 164 8.81 11.32 -9.39
C THR A 164 7.90 12.29 -8.65
N ARG A 165 8.33 13.55 -8.53
CA ARG A 165 7.48 14.64 -8.02
C ARG A 165 6.18 14.78 -8.81
N SER A 166 6.22 14.59 -10.12
CA SER A 166 5.04 14.62 -11.00
C SER A 166 4.08 13.48 -10.71
N GLU A 167 4.59 12.25 -10.55
CA GLU A 167 3.79 11.10 -10.18
C GLU A 167 3.18 11.28 -8.78
N TRP A 168 3.94 11.78 -7.82
CA TRP A 168 3.43 12.11 -6.49
C TRP A 168 2.27 13.12 -6.53
N ALA A 169 2.41 14.18 -7.32
CA ALA A 169 1.36 15.18 -7.51
C ALA A 169 0.12 14.62 -8.20
N ARG A 170 0.30 13.71 -9.17
CA ARG A 170 -0.80 12.99 -9.84
C ARG A 170 -1.67 12.22 -8.85
N TRP A 171 -1.05 11.64 -7.82
CA TRP A 171 -1.74 10.94 -6.72
C TRP A 171 -2.05 11.84 -5.51
N TRP A 172 -2.01 13.16 -5.70
CA TRP A 172 -2.29 14.19 -4.69
C TRP A 172 -1.47 14.06 -3.40
N GLY A 173 -0.30 13.41 -3.46
CA GLY A 173 0.53 13.11 -2.29
C GLY A 173 -0.15 12.27 -1.21
N LYS A 174 -1.25 11.57 -1.53
CA LYS A 174 -2.01 10.76 -0.57
C LYS A 174 -1.48 9.34 -0.45
N TYR A 175 -0.78 8.86 -1.48
CA TYR A 175 -0.27 7.50 -1.57
C TYR A 175 1.06 7.40 -0.82
N ASP A 176 1.11 6.59 0.23
CA ASP A 176 2.26 6.48 1.12
C ASP A 176 3.20 5.35 0.65
N PHE A 177 3.97 5.63 -0.39
CA PHE A 177 4.95 4.70 -0.97
C PHE A 177 6.05 4.28 0.01
N GLU A 178 6.24 5.00 1.12
CA GLU A 178 7.20 4.64 2.18
C GLU A 178 6.72 3.48 3.06
N ASN A 179 5.40 3.28 3.13
CA ASN A 179 4.74 2.36 4.06
C ASN A 179 3.98 1.23 3.37
N ILE A 180 4.46 0.81 2.20
CA ILE A 180 3.92 -0.35 1.47
C ILE A 180 4.06 -1.61 2.33
N GLN A 181 2.97 -2.37 2.43
CA GLN A 181 2.88 -3.55 3.29
C GLN A 181 2.15 -4.69 2.57
N TYR A 182 2.54 -5.93 2.87
CA TYR A 182 1.75 -7.09 2.45
C TYR A 182 0.59 -7.29 3.42
N ILE A 183 -0.62 -7.50 2.89
CA ILE A 183 -1.81 -7.76 3.69
C ILE A 183 -2.47 -9.02 3.12
N LYS A 184 -2.76 -9.99 4.00
CA LYS A 184 -3.56 -11.15 3.60
C LYS A 184 -5.01 -10.70 3.39
N PHE A 185 -5.66 -11.17 2.33
CA PHE A 185 -7.03 -10.75 2.02
C PHE A 185 -8.00 -11.04 3.17
N ARG A 186 -7.81 -12.17 3.87
CA ARG A 186 -8.58 -12.53 5.09
C ARG A 186 -8.42 -11.55 6.26
N ASP A 187 -7.34 -10.77 6.26
CA ASP A 187 -7.04 -9.81 7.32
C ASP A 187 -7.61 -8.42 7.00
N LEU A 188 -8.04 -8.15 5.75
CA LEU A 188 -8.66 -6.87 5.36
C LEU A 188 -9.95 -6.57 6.13
N SER A 189 -10.68 -7.60 6.55
CA SER A 189 -11.91 -7.46 7.36
C SER A 189 -11.62 -7.30 8.85
N LYS A 190 -10.37 -7.47 9.31
CA LYS A 190 -10.03 -7.37 10.72
C LYS A 190 -9.87 -5.91 11.12
N SER A 191 -10.56 -5.52 12.19
CA SER A 191 -10.56 -4.15 12.74
C SER A 191 -9.18 -3.60 13.14
N ARG A 192 -8.15 -4.45 13.24
CA ARG A 192 -6.75 -4.07 13.48
C ARG A 192 -6.03 -3.56 12.23
N VAL A 193 -6.51 -3.85 11.03
CA VAL A 193 -5.99 -3.28 9.79
C VAL A 193 -6.54 -1.86 9.67
N ARG A 194 -5.87 -0.94 10.37
CA ARG A 194 -5.96 0.53 10.30
C ARG A 194 -7.33 1.05 9.81
N LYS A 195 -8.28 1.14 10.74
CA LYS A 195 -9.57 1.83 10.52
C LYS A 195 -9.29 3.20 9.90
N ASN A 196 -10.04 3.55 8.85
CA ASN A 196 -10.00 4.82 8.14
C ASN A 196 -8.78 5.01 7.20
N MET A 197 -8.09 3.93 6.84
CA MET A 197 -7.02 3.97 5.84
C MET A 197 -7.50 3.39 4.51
N GLY A 198 -7.28 4.11 3.41
CA GLY A 198 -7.45 3.55 2.07
C GLY A 198 -6.31 2.61 1.74
N LEU A 199 -6.56 1.63 0.89
CA LEU A 199 -5.55 0.69 0.41
C LEU A 199 -5.61 0.61 -1.11
N CYS A 200 -4.47 0.83 -1.76
CA CYS A 200 -4.31 0.61 -3.19
C CYS A 200 -3.46 -0.64 -3.38
N GLN A 201 -4.02 -1.67 -4.00
CA GLN A 201 -3.28 -2.90 -4.28
C GLN A 201 -2.22 -2.63 -5.35
N LEU A 202 -1.01 -3.15 -5.15
CA LEU A 202 0.02 -3.16 -6.18
C LEU A 202 -0.27 -4.30 -7.16
N ALA A 203 -0.35 -3.99 -8.46
CA ALA A 203 -0.56 -5.01 -9.47
C ALA A 203 0.63 -5.98 -9.52
N GLU A 204 0.35 -7.28 -9.33
CA GLU A 204 1.35 -8.34 -9.52
C GLU A 204 1.12 -8.98 -10.91
N ILE A 205 2.12 -8.93 -11.80
CA ILE A 205 2.03 -9.49 -13.16
C ILE A 205 1.76 -11.01 -13.14
N VAL A 206 2.26 -11.70 -12.10
CA VAL A 206 1.97 -13.11 -11.84
C VAL A 206 1.90 -13.30 -10.31
N PRO A 207 0.69 -13.36 -9.72
CA PRO A 207 0.58 -13.62 -8.29
C PRO A 207 1.07 -15.04 -8.00
N LEU A 208 2.21 -15.14 -7.33
CA LEU A 208 2.78 -16.42 -6.87
C LEU A 208 1.95 -17.04 -5.73
N GLU A 209 1.09 -16.25 -5.10
CA GLU A 209 0.26 -16.61 -3.95
C GLU A 209 -1.05 -15.81 -4.02
N THR A 210 -2.19 -16.47 -3.78
CA THR A 210 -3.54 -15.87 -3.81
C THR A 210 -4.06 -15.45 -2.43
N VAL A 211 -3.22 -15.58 -1.39
CA VAL A 211 -3.61 -15.36 0.02
C VAL A 211 -3.61 -13.87 0.39
N GLY A 212 -2.85 -13.06 -0.34
CA GLY A 212 -2.69 -11.63 -0.08
C GLY A 212 -1.93 -10.91 -1.18
N ALA A 213 -1.78 -9.61 -1.00
CA ALA A 213 -1.08 -8.73 -1.93
C ALA A 213 -0.33 -7.62 -1.19
N PHE A 214 0.55 -6.93 -1.90
CA PHE A 214 1.14 -5.68 -1.42
C PHE A 214 0.16 -4.53 -1.63
N PHE A 215 0.03 -3.67 -0.62
CA PHE A 215 -0.82 -2.49 -0.66
C PHE A 215 -0.01 -1.23 -0.34
N ILE A 216 -0.26 -0.18 -1.12
CA ILE A 216 0.14 1.19 -0.83
C ILE A 216 -0.97 1.81 0.04
N PRO A 217 -0.67 2.23 1.28
CA PRO A 217 -1.63 2.99 2.08
C PRO A 217 -2.02 4.30 1.40
N VAL A 218 -3.31 4.59 1.36
CA VAL A 218 -3.88 5.86 0.88
C VAL A 218 -4.37 6.65 2.09
N ARG A 219 -3.72 7.79 2.32
CA ARG A 219 -4.00 8.70 3.43
C ARG A 219 -5.21 9.58 3.10
N THR A 220 -5.91 10.02 4.14
CA THR A 220 -6.97 11.04 4.02
C THR A 220 -6.38 12.39 3.64
N THR A 221 -5.24 12.73 4.24
CA THR A 221 -4.50 13.99 4.02
C THR A 221 -3.28 13.79 3.13
N ALA A 222 -2.97 14.81 2.32
CA ALA A 222 -1.79 14.84 1.48
C ALA A 222 -0.51 14.98 2.33
N LYS A 223 0.56 14.33 1.88
CA LYS A 223 1.90 14.42 2.44
C LYS A 223 2.81 15.21 1.50
N ALA A 224 3.72 16.00 2.06
CA ALA A 224 4.77 16.66 1.29
C ALA A 224 5.67 15.63 0.59
N PHE A 225 6.19 16.00 -0.58
CA PHE A 225 7.14 15.17 -1.30
C PHE A 225 8.43 15.01 -0.46
N PRO A 226 8.98 13.80 -0.34
CA PRO A 226 10.17 13.55 0.48
C PRO A 226 11.47 13.86 -0.28
N SER A 227 11.68 15.13 -0.64
CA SER A 227 12.82 15.63 -1.44
C SER A 227 14.18 15.16 -0.92
N ASP A 228 14.38 15.17 0.41
CA ASP A 228 15.70 15.00 1.03
C ASP A 228 15.86 13.70 1.82
N LYS A 229 14.88 12.79 1.75
CA LYS A 229 14.84 11.64 2.67
C LYS A 229 15.46 10.36 2.13
N PHE A 230 15.54 10.20 0.82
CA PHE A 230 15.86 8.91 0.21
C PHE A 230 17.08 8.99 -0.73
N PRO A 231 18.29 9.15 -0.16
CA PRO A 231 19.53 9.05 -0.94
C PRO A 231 19.75 7.62 -1.48
N PHE A 232 19.11 6.62 -0.87
CA PHE A 232 19.14 5.22 -1.28
C PHE A 232 17.72 4.73 -1.59
N PRO A 233 17.57 3.71 -2.45
CA PRO A 233 16.29 3.08 -2.70
C PRO A 233 15.65 2.59 -1.40
N LEU A 234 14.32 2.68 -1.30
CA LEU A 234 13.57 2.13 -0.18
C LEU A 234 13.32 0.65 -0.41
N LEU A 235 14.09 -0.21 0.24
CA LEU A 235 13.84 -1.65 0.22
C LEU A 235 12.73 -2.01 1.21
N LYS A 236 11.67 -2.61 0.68
CA LYS A 236 10.51 -3.13 1.40
C LYS A 236 10.23 -4.55 0.93
N GLY A 237 9.26 -5.21 1.54
CA GLY A 237 8.78 -6.51 1.06
C GLY A 237 8.92 -7.61 2.09
N VAL A 238 9.04 -8.83 1.59
CA VAL A 238 9.07 -10.05 2.41
C VAL A 238 10.36 -10.15 3.23
N ASP A 239 10.22 -10.70 4.43
CA ASP A 239 11.30 -11.02 5.35
C ASP A 239 10.98 -12.35 6.06
N ILE A 240 11.96 -13.00 6.65
CA ILE A 240 11.79 -14.27 7.36
C ILE A 240 10.83 -14.15 8.54
N THR A 241 10.74 -12.95 9.14
CA THR A 241 9.79 -12.66 10.21
C THR A 241 8.36 -12.51 9.71
N PHE A 242 8.16 -12.26 8.40
CA PHE A 242 6.89 -11.84 7.83
C PHE A 242 6.65 -12.41 6.43
N ASN A 243 5.59 -13.23 6.31
CA ASN A 243 5.17 -13.88 5.07
C ASN A 243 6.09 -15.05 4.61
N LYS A 244 6.18 -16.08 5.47
CA LYS A 244 7.01 -17.29 5.26
C LYS A 244 6.77 -18.00 3.92
N ASP A 245 5.57 -17.88 3.35
CA ASP A 245 5.20 -18.57 2.11
C ASP A 245 5.95 -18.00 0.89
N ARG A 246 6.42 -16.75 1.00
CA ARG A 246 7.17 -16.03 -0.04
C ARG A 246 8.69 -16.00 0.19
N VAL A 247 9.18 -16.62 1.27
CA VAL A 247 10.61 -16.72 1.59
C VAL A 247 10.97 -18.20 1.75
N ARG A 248 11.67 -18.76 0.78
CA ARG A 248 12.11 -20.17 0.78
C ARG A 248 13.60 -20.27 1.04
N LEU A 249 13.95 -20.67 2.25
CA LEU A 249 15.34 -20.93 2.64
C LEU A 249 15.53 -22.43 2.76
N LYS A 250 16.43 -22.98 1.95
CA LYS A 250 16.70 -24.42 1.92
C LYS A 250 18.20 -24.69 2.01
N PRO A 251 18.63 -25.64 2.86
CA PRO A 251 19.99 -26.13 2.76
C PRO A 251 20.18 -26.83 1.40
N MET A 252 21.35 -26.68 0.80
CA MET A 252 21.71 -27.37 -0.44
C MET A 252 21.84 -28.88 -0.21
N ASN A 253 21.33 -29.67 -1.15
CA ASN A 253 21.63 -31.10 -1.22
C ASN A 253 23.03 -31.33 -1.87
N ASP A 254 23.54 -32.56 -1.80
CA ASP A 254 24.91 -32.86 -2.26
C ASP A 254 25.11 -32.59 -3.77
N THR A 255 24.07 -32.80 -4.58
CA THR A 255 24.09 -32.47 -6.01
C THR A 255 24.19 -30.96 -6.26
N GLN A 256 23.46 -30.17 -5.48
CA GLN A 256 23.49 -28.71 -5.55
C GLN A 256 24.83 -28.16 -5.05
N LYS A 257 25.39 -28.76 -4.00
CA LYS A 257 26.73 -28.41 -3.50
C LYS A 257 27.79 -28.63 -4.58
N LYS A 258 27.82 -29.80 -5.23
CA LYS A 258 28.75 -30.09 -6.34
C LYS A 258 28.59 -29.11 -7.51
N ARG A 259 27.35 -28.78 -7.88
CA ARG A 259 27.08 -27.84 -8.99
C ARG A 259 27.58 -26.42 -8.73
N HIS A 260 27.50 -25.96 -7.48
CA HIS A 260 27.81 -24.57 -7.13
C HIS A 260 29.20 -24.37 -6.54
N PHE A 261 29.80 -25.40 -5.95
CA PHE A 261 31.06 -25.29 -5.19
C PHE A 261 32.15 -26.31 -5.59
N GLY A 262 31.87 -27.27 -6.48
CA GLY A 262 32.82 -28.30 -6.93
C GLY A 262 32.71 -29.62 -6.17
#